data_AF-A0A484B2F3-F1
#
_entry.id   AF-A0A484B2F3-F1
#
_cell.length_a   1.000
_cell.length_b   1.000
_cell.length_c   1.000
_cell.angle_alpha   90.00
_cell.angle_beta   90.00
_cell.angle_gamma   90.00
#
_symmetry.space_group_name_H-M   'P 1'
#
loop_
_entity.id
_entity.type
_entity.pdbx_description
1 polymer ?
#
loop_
_entity_poly.entity_id
_entity_poly.type
_entity_poly.pdbx_seq_one_letter_code
_entity_poly.pdbx_strand_id
1 'polypeptide(L)'
;MKSSMDTGLITNEVLFLMTKCTELFVQHLAREAYLASCAKQSNDTLKYEHLSQLVNKRKNLEFLLQIVPEKIRVHEFQEMLRLNRSNASDDDDESCTESESDDE
;
A
#
# COMPACT_ATOMS: atom_id res chain seq x y z
N MET A 1 -14.70 37.78 -27.60
CA MET A 1 -15.51 36.83 -26.80
C MET A 1 -14.56 36.09 -25.86
N LYS A 2 -14.51 36.46 -24.58
CA LYS A 2 -13.62 35.88 -23.54
C LYS A 2 -14.46 35.35 -22.36
N SER A 3 -15.53 34.60 -22.61
CA SER A 3 -16.52 34.24 -21.58
C SER A 3 -16.64 32.74 -21.31
N SER A 4 -15.60 31.94 -21.58
CA SER A 4 -15.62 30.49 -21.34
C SER A 4 -14.42 30.04 -20.51
N MET A 5 -14.33 30.51 -19.27
CA MET A 5 -13.37 29.97 -18.28
C MET A 5 -13.98 29.78 -16.86
N ASP A 6 -15.28 30.03 -16.66
CA ASP A 6 -15.99 29.82 -15.37
C ASP A 6 -16.65 28.43 -15.27
N THR A 7 -16.40 27.53 -16.21
CA THR A 7 -16.88 26.15 -16.14
C THR A 7 -16.02 25.36 -15.14
N GLY A 8 -16.51 25.22 -13.91
CA GLY A 8 -15.85 24.43 -12.86
C GLY A 8 -15.73 25.11 -11.50
N LEU A 9 -16.42 26.24 -11.27
CA LEU A 9 -16.42 26.88 -9.95
C LEU A 9 -16.98 25.92 -8.88
N ILE A 10 -16.17 25.65 -7.86
CA ILE A 10 -16.58 24.86 -6.70
C ILE A 10 -17.47 25.73 -5.81
N THR A 11 -18.69 25.28 -5.55
CA THR A 11 -19.61 26.00 -4.66
C THR A 11 -19.22 25.80 -3.19
N ASN A 12 -19.61 26.74 -2.32
CA ASN A 12 -19.36 26.61 -0.88
C ASN A 12 -20.00 25.35 -0.27
N GLU A 13 -21.13 24.90 -0.81
CA GLU A 13 -21.78 23.66 -0.38
C GLU A 13 -20.94 22.43 -0.72
N VAL A 14 -20.37 22.36 -1.92
CA VAL A 14 -19.46 21.27 -2.32
C VAL A 14 -18.22 21.29 -1.45
N LEU A 15 -17.66 22.48 -1.16
CA LEU A 15 -16.52 22.62 -0.26
C LEU A 15 -16.82 22.07 1.15
N PHE A 16 -17.96 22.44 1.72
CA PHE A 16 -18.42 21.92 3.01
C PHE A 16 -18.58 20.39 2.99
N LEU A 17 -19.26 19.86 1.96
CA LEU A 17 -19.49 18.42 1.81
C LEU A 17 -18.17 17.65 1.69
N MET A 18 -17.25 18.10 0.84
CA MET A 18 -15.93 17.47 0.67
C MET A 18 -15.13 17.46 1.96
N THR A 19 -15.22 18.54 2.74
CA THR A 19 -14.55 18.64 4.05
C THR A 19 -15.12 17.60 5.00
N LYS A 20 -16.45 17.49 5.09
CA LYS A 20 -17.12 16.50 5.95
C LYS A 20 -16.86 15.06 5.51
N CYS A 21 -16.88 14.78 4.21
CA CYS A 21 -16.51 13.47 3.67
C CYS A 21 -15.07 13.10 4.04
N THR A 22 -14.14 14.04 3.97
CA THR A 22 -12.73 13.80 4.32
C THR A 22 -12.56 13.53 5.82
N GLU A 23 -13.23 14.29 6.69
CA GLU A 23 -13.25 14.01 8.14
C GLU A 23 -13.76 12.60 8.44
N LEU A 24 -14.88 12.21 7.83
CA LEU A 24 -15.47 10.88 8.00
C LEU A 24 -14.56 9.78 7.45
N PHE A 25 -13.91 10.03 6.31
CA PHE A 25 -12.96 9.09 5.72
C PHE A 25 -11.77 8.82 6.64
N VAL A 26 -11.14 9.86 7.21
CA VAL A 26 -10.02 9.69 8.14
C VAL A 26 -10.45 8.91 9.39
N GLN A 27 -11.62 9.22 9.96
CA GLN A 27 -12.16 8.49 11.10
C GLN A 27 -12.44 7.02 10.76
N HIS A 28 -13.02 6.75 9.59
CA HIS A 28 -13.30 5.39 9.13
C HIS A 28 -12.01 4.59 8.92
N LEU A 29 -11.01 5.17 8.25
CA LEU A 29 -9.72 4.54 7.99
C LEU A 29 -9.01 4.15 9.29
N ALA A 30 -8.93 5.08 10.26
CA ALA A 30 -8.27 4.82 11.53
C ALA A 30 -9.01 3.75 12.36
N ARG A 31 -10.35 3.82 12.43
CA ARG A 31 -11.17 2.85 13.16
C ARG A 31 -11.08 1.45 12.54
N GLU A 32 -11.21 1.33 11.23
CA GLU A 32 -11.09 0.04 10.54
C GLU A 32 -9.70 -0.57 10.72
N ALA A 33 -8.64 0.24 10.63
CA ALA A 33 -7.27 -0.26 10.80
C ALA A 33 -7.04 -0.79 12.23
N TYR A 34 -7.60 -0.10 13.22
CA TYR A 34 -7.58 -0.53 14.61
C TYR A 34 -8.37 -1.82 14.85
N LEU A 35 -9.62 -1.89 14.36
CA LEU A 35 -10.47 -3.08 14.52
C LEU A 35 -9.90 -4.31 13.80
N ALA A 36 -9.28 -4.12 12.63
CA ALA A 36 -8.72 -5.22 11.85
C ALA A 36 -7.48 -5.85 12.50
N SER A 37 -6.65 -5.04 13.19
CA SER A 37 -5.30 -5.45 13.64
C SER A 37 -5.15 -5.38 15.17
N CYS A 38 -5.40 -4.22 15.76
CA CYS A 38 -5.17 -3.94 17.19
C CYS A 38 -6.14 -4.69 18.11
N ALA A 39 -7.42 -4.72 17.77
CA ALA A 39 -8.45 -5.38 18.58
C ALA A 39 -8.22 -6.90 18.71
N LYS A 40 -7.54 -7.52 17.75
CA LYS A 40 -7.22 -8.96 17.77
C LYS A 40 -5.95 -9.27 18.57
N GLN A 41 -5.07 -8.30 18.74
CA GLN A 41 -3.73 -8.47 19.32
C GLN A 41 -3.58 -7.85 20.71
N SER A 42 -4.68 -7.38 21.34
CA SER A 42 -4.66 -6.66 22.63
C SER A 42 -3.65 -5.51 22.67
N ASN A 43 -3.40 -4.88 21.52
CA ASN A 43 -2.44 -3.80 21.37
C ASN A 43 -3.19 -2.49 21.15
N ASP A 44 -3.06 -1.53 22.06
CA ASP A 44 -3.76 -0.24 21.95
C ASP A 44 -3.10 0.76 20.98
N THR A 45 -1.99 0.38 20.33
CA THR A 45 -1.24 1.27 19.43
C THR A 45 -1.45 0.93 17.96
N LEU A 46 -1.92 1.90 17.18
CA LEU A 46 -2.03 1.80 15.73
C LEU A 46 -0.68 2.08 15.06
N LYS A 47 -0.13 1.09 14.35
CA LYS A 47 1.13 1.21 13.60
C LYS A 47 0.90 1.30 12.09
N TYR A 48 1.91 1.75 11.36
CA TYR A 48 1.86 1.85 9.90
C TYR A 48 1.55 0.52 9.21
N GLU A 49 2.12 -0.58 9.71
CA GLU A 49 1.89 -1.93 9.19
C GLU A 49 0.40 -2.30 9.18
N HIS A 50 -0.36 -1.83 10.16
CA HIS A 50 -1.81 -2.08 10.25
C HIS A 50 -2.57 -1.33 9.15
N LEU A 51 -2.11 -0.13 8.77
CA LEU A 51 -2.70 0.66 7.70
C LEU A 51 -2.39 0.05 6.33
N SER A 52 -1.13 -0.29 6.05
CA SER A 52 -0.75 -0.90 4.78
C SER A 52 -1.46 -2.24 4.56
N GLN A 53 -1.59 -3.06 5.61
CA GLN A 53 -2.33 -4.32 5.55
C GLN A 53 -3.84 -4.12 5.30
N LEU A 54 -4.44 -3.10 5.90
CA LEU A 54 -5.85 -2.78 5.66
C LEU A 54 -6.07 -2.36 4.20
N VAL A 55 -5.22 -1.47 3.69
CA VAL A 55 -5.28 -0.96 2.31
C VAL A 55 -5.14 -2.11 1.30
N ASN A 56 -4.20 -3.04 1.53
CA ASN A 56 -4.03 -4.22 0.68
C ASN A 56 -5.23 -5.19 0.68
N LYS A 57 -6.00 -5.25 1.77
CA LYS A 57 -7.13 -6.19 1.90
C LYS A 57 -8.47 -5.62 1.40
N ARG A 58 -8.64 -4.30 1.38
CA ARG A 58 -9.92 -3.64 1.16
C ARG A 58 -10.00 -2.98 -0.22
N LYS A 59 -10.88 -3.48 -1.09
CA LYS A 59 -11.08 -2.94 -2.46
C LYS A 59 -11.45 -1.45 -2.50
N ASN A 60 -12.23 -0.97 -1.53
CA ASN A 60 -12.60 0.45 -1.46
C ASN A 60 -11.43 1.38 -1.08
N LEU A 61 -10.29 0.83 -0.66
CA LEU A 61 -9.06 1.58 -0.34
C LEU A 61 -7.96 1.39 -1.40
N GLU A 62 -8.26 0.71 -2.52
CA GLU A 62 -7.28 0.41 -3.58
C GLU A 62 -6.59 1.68 -4.12
N PHE A 63 -7.32 2.80 -4.16
CA PHE A 63 -6.76 4.09 -4.57
C PHE A 63 -5.61 4.60 -3.67
N LEU A 64 -5.45 4.04 -2.47
CA LEU A 64 -4.37 4.38 -1.54
C LEU A 64 -3.13 3.50 -1.70
N LEU A 65 -3.14 2.46 -2.53
CA LEU A 65 -2.01 1.53 -2.65
C LEU A 65 -0.69 2.23 -3.00
N GLN A 66 -0.75 3.25 -3.85
CA GLN A 66 0.42 4.04 -4.23
C GLN A 66 0.88 5.01 -3.14
N ILE A 67 -0.02 5.42 -2.24
CA ILE A 67 0.24 6.39 -1.17
C ILE A 67 0.66 5.68 0.13
N VAL A 68 0.10 4.49 0.38
CA VAL A 68 0.33 3.67 1.58
C VAL A 68 0.75 2.25 1.16
N PRO A 69 1.98 2.11 0.61
CA PRO A 69 2.47 0.81 0.19
C PRO A 69 2.80 -0.09 1.39
N GLU A 70 2.70 -1.40 1.21
CA GLU A 70 3.27 -2.35 2.16
C GLU A 70 4.79 -2.38 2.01
N LYS A 71 5.49 -2.22 3.14
CA LYS A 71 6.95 -2.19 3.16
C LYS A 71 7.49 -3.61 3.19
N ILE A 72 8.41 -3.90 2.28
CA ILE A 72 9.21 -5.11 2.26
C ILE A 72 10.69 -4.72 2.29
N ARG A 73 11.52 -5.46 3.03
CA ARG A 73 12.97 -5.24 3.01
C ARG A 73 13.55 -5.82 1.72
N VAL A 74 14.64 -5.21 1.23
CA VAL A 74 15.28 -5.63 -0.03
C VAL A 74 15.68 -7.11 0.01
N HIS A 75 16.23 -7.59 1.12
CA HIS A 75 16.63 -9.00 1.24
C HIS A 75 15.41 -9.94 1.23
N GLU A 76 14.31 -9.58 1.89
CA GLU A 76 13.06 -10.36 1.87
C GLU A 76 12.49 -10.44 0.45
N PHE A 77 12.59 -9.35 -0.31
CA PHE A 77 12.17 -9.32 -1.71
C PHE A 77 13.08 -10.17 -2.61
N GLN A 78 14.39 -10.10 -2.42
CA GLN A 78 15.35 -10.96 -3.13
C GLN A 78 15.11 -12.44 -2.86
N GLU A 79 14.82 -12.80 -1.61
CA GLU A 79 14.49 -14.17 -1.23
C GLU A 79 13.17 -14.62 -1.87
N MET A 80 12.15 -13.77 -1.87
CA MET A 80 10.87 -14.03 -2.53
C MET A 80 11.04 -14.25 -4.05
N LEU A 81 11.88 -13.45 -4.71
CA LEU A 81 12.23 -13.64 -6.12
C LEU A 81 12.93 -14.98 -6.36
N ARG A 82 13.86 -15.36 -5.47
CA ARG A 82 14.56 -16.64 -5.55
C ARG A 82 13.60 -17.82 -5.40
N LEU A 83 12.73 -17.77 -4.41
CA LEU A 83 11.68 -18.79 -4.15
C LEU A 83 10.70 -18.90 -5.33
N ASN A 84 10.26 -17.78 -5.89
CA ASN A 84 9.37 -17.78 -7.05
C ASN A 84 10.05 -18.32 -8.30
N ARG A 85 11.36 -18.07 -8.48
CA ARG A 85 12.15 -18.68 -9.56
C ARG A 85 12.27 -20.18 -9.34
N SER A 86 12.63 -20.66 -8.15
CA SER A 86 12.70 -22.11 -7.87
C SER A 86 11.35 -22.82 -8.05
N ASN A 87 10.22 -22.17 -7.71
CA ASN A 87 8.89 -22.74 -7.95
C ASN A 87 8.50 -22.76 -9.44
N ALA A 88 9.15 -21.96 -10.30
CA ALA A 88 8.94 -21.95 -11.75
C ALA A 88 9.98 -22.80 -12.50
N SER A 89 11.04 -23.25 -11.83
CA SER A 89 12.21 -23.93 -12.40
C SER A 89 12.25 -25.44 -12.13
N ASP A 90 11.12 -26.07 -11.80
CA ASP A 90 10.99 -27.54 -11.80
C ASP A 90 11.04 -28.14 -13.23
N ASP A 91 11.59 -27.42 -14.20
CA ASP A 91 11.71 -27.85 -15.60
C ASP A 91 13.02 -27.43 -16.31
N ASP A 92 14.05 -26.89 -15.64
CA ASP A 92 15.41 -26.84 -16.25
C ASP A 92 16.50 -26.60 -15.18
N ASP A 93 17.25 -27.67 -14.90
CA ASP A 93 18.53 -27.69 -14.19
C ASP A 93 19.61 -27.16 -15.14
N GLU A 94 20.15 -25.97 -14.90
CA GLU A 94 21.49 -25.60 -15.38
C GLU A 94 22.16 -24.63 -14.40
N SER A 95 23.35 -25.04 -13.95
CA SER A 95 24.14 -24.40 -12.92
C SER A 95 24.68 -23.03 -13.32
N CYS A 96 24.57 -22.04 -12.44
CA CYS A 96 25.47 -20.88 -12.43
C CYS A 96 25.99 -20.69 -11.00
N THR A 97 27.01 -21.47 -10.63
CA THR A 97 27.95 -21.08 -9.57
C THR A 97 28.81 -19.95 -10.12
N GLU A 98 28.45 -18.73 -9.79
CA GLU A 98 29.32 -17.56 -9.99
C GLU A 98 30.37 -17.59 -8.87
N SER A 99 31.53 -18.15 -9.20
CA SER A 99 32.72 -18.07 -8.36
C SER A 99 33.30 -16.66 -8.49
N GLU A 100 33.09 -15.84 -7.47
CA GLU A 100 33.82 -14.59 -7.28
C GLU A 100 35.25 -14.96 -6.85
N SER A 101 36.17 -15.04 -7.80
CA SER A 101 37.61 -15.14 -7.55
C SER A 101 38.17 -13.75 -7.24
N ASP A 102 38.88 -13.65 -6.12
CA ASP A 102 39.72 -12.52 -5.70
C ASP A 102 40.69 -12.07 -6.82
N ASP A 103 40.80 -10.76 -7.04
CA ASP A 103 41.99 -10.12 -7.62
C ASP A 103 42.17 -8.71 -7.02
N GLU A 104 43.29 -8.57 -6.28
CA GLU A 104 44.07 -7.41 -5.75
C GLU A 104 43.43 -6.04 -5.46
#